data_AF-A0A7J0DHE0-F1
#
_entry.id   AF-A0A7J0DHE0-F1
#
_cell.length_a   1.000
_cell.length_b   1.000
_cell.length_c   1.000
_cell.angle_alpha   90.00
_cell.angle_beta   90.00
_cell.angle_gamma   90.00
#
_symmetry.space_group_name_H-M   'P 1'
#
loop_
_entity.id
_entity.type
_entity.pdbx_description
1 polymer ?
#
loop_
_entity_poly.entity_id
_entity_poly.type
_entity_poly.pdbx_seq_one_letter_code
_entity_poly.pdbx_strand_id
1 'polypeptide(L)'
;MTQQRHTPDLLTLSVLLKSRIRTRQFNLGKLVHTKLSESQLELDSVLINSLISLYSKSGDWVTANDIFQDMGERRDLVSWSSMISCFAHSGMASRAVSTFIDMLEFGESPNQFCFAAVIQACSNSENARTGIVVFGFVIKIGYFESDVCVGGFVCKG
;
A
#
# COMPACT_ATOMS: atom_id res chain seq x y z
N MET A 1 45.81 4.55 0.42
CA MET A 1 44.66 3.62 0.31
C MET A 1 43.48 4.22 1.08
N THR A 2 42.83 5.22 0.50
CA THR A 2 41.63 5.86 1.07
C THR A 2 40.46 5.41 0.21
N GLN A 3 39.74 4.40 0.68
CA GLN A 3 38.49 3.97 0.07
C GLN A 3 37.48 5.10 0.30
N GLN A 4 37.25 5.93 -0.72
CA GLN A 4 36.19 6.93 -0.70
C GLN A 4 34.88 6.19 -0.45
N ARG A 5 34.31 6.38 0.75
CA ARG A 5 32.91 6.09 1.02
C ARG A 5 32.11 7.06 0.16
N HIS A 6 31.85 6.68 -1.08
CA HIS A 6 30.74 7.26 -1.84
C HIS A 6 29.49 6.95 -1.03
N THR A 7 29.02 7.93 -0.25
CA THR A 7 27.66 7.91 0.26
C THR A 7 26.77 7.96 -0.97
N PRO A 8 26.03 6.89 -1.29
CA PRO A 8 25.16 6.91 -2.46
C PRO A 8 24.12 8.01 -2.27
N ASP A 9 24.05 8.93 -3.24
CA ASP A 9 23.09 10.03 -3.20
C ASP A 9 21.65 9.48 -3.16
N LEU A 10 20.71 10.28 -2.64
CA LEU A 10 19.29 9.93 -2.50
C LEU A 10 18.67 9.39 -3.81
N LEU A 11 19.11 9.94 -4.95
CA LEU A 11 18.74 9.51 -6.30
C LEU A 11 19.25 8.11 -6.64
N THR A 12 20.48 7.77 -6.25
CA THR A 12 21.02 6.42 -6.46
C THR A 12 20.28 5.40 -5.60
N LEU A 13 19.94 5.76 -4.35
CA LEU A 13 19.20 4.89 -3.44
C LEU A 13 17.76 4.67 -3.90
N SER A 14 17.07 5.69 -4.41
CA SER A 14 15.70 5.57 -4.91
C SER A 14 15.62 4.70 -6.17
N VAL A 15 16.55 4.86 -7.12
CA VAL A 15 16.65 4.03 -8.34
C VAL A 15 16.95 2.58 -7.98
N LEU A 16 17.89 2.35 -7.05
CA LEU A 16 18.20 1.01 -6.57
C LEU A 16 16.99 0.37 -5.90
N LEU A 17 16.30 1.09 -5.00
CA LEU A 17 15.12 0.57 -4.31
C LEU A 17 14.03 0.14 -5.30
N LYS A 18 13.68 1.01 -6.27
CA LYS A 18 12.71 0.68 -7.34
C LYS A 18 13.13 -0.53 -8.16
N SER A 19 14.42 -0.63 -8.52
CA SER A 19 14.97 -1.78 -9.25
C SER A 19 14.89 -3.08 -8.43
N ARG A 20 15.17 -3.02 -7.12
CA ARG A 20 15.13 -4.20 -6.22
C ARG A 20 13.72 -4.68 -5.95
N ILE A 21 12.75 -3.77 -5.83
CA ILE A 21 11.32 -4.12 -5.77
C ILE A 21 10.91 -4.89 -7.04
N ARG A 22 11.37 -4.46 -8.23
CA ARG A 22 11.07 -5.13 -9.50
C ARG A 22 11.73 -6.51 -9.61
N THR A 23 12.95 -6.65 -9.10
CA THR A 23 13.73 -7.91 -9.14
C THR A 23 13.43 -8.86 -7.97
N ARG A 24 12.48 -8.51 -7.09
CA ARG A 24 12.10 -9.25 -5.86
C ARG A 24 13.25 -9.51 -4.89
N GLN A 25 14.28 -8.68 -4.92
CA GLN A 25 15.44 -8.79 -4.02
C GLN A 25 15.20 -7.97 -2.75
N PHE A 26 14.22 -8.40 -1.95
CA PHE A 26 13.76 -7.65 -0.79
C PHE A 26 14.84 -7.45 0.28
N ASN A 27 15.76 -8.42 0.44
CA ASN A 27 16.88 -8.32 1.38
C ASN A 27 17.81 -7.13 1.09
N LEU A 28 18.06 -6.85 -0.20
CA LEU A 28 18.86 -5.67 -0.58
C LEU A 28 18.10 -4.37 -0.38
N GLY A 29 16.78 -4.38 -0.57
CA GLY A 29 15.93 -3.23 -0.24
C GLY A 29 15.91 -2.92 1.26
N LYS A 30 15.89 -3.96 2.13
CA LYS A 30 15.99 -3.78 3.59
C LYS A 30 17.35 -3.19 3.99
N LEU A 31 18.44 -3.60 3.33
CA LEU A 31 19.76 -3.02 3.55
C LEU A 31 19.82 -1.54 3.13
N VAL A 32 19.16 -1.18 2.04
CA VAL A 32 18.98 0.23 1.63
C VAL A 32 18.18 1.00 2.69
N HIS A 33 17.11 0.41 3.24
CA HIS A 33 16.34 1.04 4.33
C HIS A 33 17.19 1.31 5.57
N THR A 34 18.00 0.34 6.02
CA THR A 34 18.92 0.52 7.15
C THR A 34 19.90 1.66 6.88
N LYS A 35 20.46 1.74 5.66
CA LYS A 35 21.37 2.83 5.28
C LYS A 35 20.70 4.20 5.23
N LEU A 36 19.43 4.25 4.82
CA LEU A 36 18.62 5.47 4.84
C LEU A 36 18.24 5.88 6.26
N SER A 37 18.05 4.92 7.17
CA SER A 37 17.76 5.20 8.59
C SER A 37 18.99 5.70 9.35
N GLU A 38 20.18 5.24 8.94
CA GLU A 38 21.47 5.72 9.47
C GLU A 38 21.88 7.08 8.89
N SER A 39 21.30 7.50 7.77
CA SER A 39 21.61 8.81 7.17
C SER A 39 20.72 9.89 7.76
N GLN A 40 21.26 11.10 7.93
CA GLN A 40 20.47 12.28 8.34
C GLN A 40 19.69 12.89 7.15
N LEU A 41 19.31 12.05 6.18
CA LEU A 41 18.63 12.51 4.97
C LEU A 41 17.13 12.50 5.18
N GLU A 42 16.48 13.63 4.86
CA GLU A 42 15.03 13.65 4.77
C GLU A 42 14.58 12.85 3.55
N LEU A 43 13.73 11.84 3.79
CA LEU A 43 13.14 11.03 2.72
C LEU A 43 11.88 11.73 2.21
N ASP A 44 11.76 11.84 0.90
CA ASP A 44 10.55 12.33 0.24
C ASP A 44 9.43 11.26 0.26
N SER A 45 8.19 11.68 0.00
CA SER A 45 7.03 10.78 -0.03
C SER A 45 7.20 9.65 -1.06
N VAL A 46 7.89 9.91 -2.18
CA VAL A 46 8.13 8.92 -3.24
C VAL A 46 9.02 7.78 -2.75
N LEU A 47 10.09 8.09 -2.02
CA LEU A 47 11.00 7.10 -1.46
C LEU A 47 10.34 6.34 -0.32
N ILE A 48 9.58 7.02 0.54
CA ILE A 48 8.82 6.38 1.62
C ILE A 48 7.77 5.42 1.04
N ASN A 49 7.02 5.82 0.02
CA ASN A 49 6.07 4.97 -0.69
C ASN A 49 6.74 3.74 -1.33
N SER A 50 7.97 3.91 -1.83
CA SER A 50 8.76 2.80 -2.34
C SER A 50 9.16 1.82 -1.24
N LEU A 51 9.50 2.31 -0.03
CA LEU A 51 9.79 1.47 1.14
C LEU A 51 8.54 0.72 1.61
N ILE A 52 7.38 1.38 1.69
CA ILE A 52 6.10 0.72 2.00
C ILE A 52 5.84 -0.42 1.00
N SER A 53 6.00 -0.16 -0.31
CA SER A 53 5.84 -1.18 -1.36
C SER A 53 6.81 -2.35 -1.21
N LEU A 54 8.08 -2.08 -0.86
CA LEU A 54 9.09 -3.10 -0.59
C LEU A 54 8.66 -4.01 0.56
N TYR A 55 8.32 -3.44 1.71
CA TYR A 55 7.95 -4.20 2.90
C TYR A 55 6.65 -4.98 2.69
N SER A 56 5.67 -4.35 2.05
CA SER A 56 4.40 -4.97 1.64
C SER A 56 4.63 -6.22 0.79
N LYS A 57 5.47 -6.13 -0.25
CA LYS A 57 5.76 -7.26 -1.15
C LYS A 57 6.66 -8.32 -0.51
N SER A 58 7.38 -7.98 0.55
CA SER A 58 8.18 -8.92 1.33
C SER A 58 7.38 -9.69 2.40
N GLY A 59 6.08 -9.37 2.57
CA GLY A 59 5.21 -9.96 3.59
C GLY A 59 5.37 -9.35 4.99
N ASP A 60 6.22 -8.34 5.13
CA ASP A 60 6.53 -7.64 6.38
C ASP A 60 5.62 -6.41 6.52
N TRP A 61 4.33 -6.68 6.68
CA TRP A 61 3.30 -5.64 6.77
C TRP A 61 3.45 -4.78 8.03
N VAL A 62 4.08 -5.31 9.09
CA VAL A 62 4.32 -4.58 10.34
C VAL A 62 5.24 -3.40 10.06
N THR A 63 6.40 -3.65 9.46
CA THR A 63 7.34 -2.58 9.10
C THR A 63 6.73 -1.63 8.07
N ALA A 64 5.95 -2.13 7.11
CA ALA A 64 5.23 -1.27 6.17
C ALA A 64 4.24 -0.33 6.88
N ASN A 65 3.51 -0.84 7.87
CA ASN A 65 2.58 -0.07 8.68
C ASN A 65 3.30 0.98 9.53
N ASP A 66 4.41 0.63 10.17
CA ASP A 66 5.17 1.57 11.01
C ASP A 66 5.68 2.75 10.18
N ILE A 67 6.27 2.48 9.00
CA ILE A 67 6.69 3.52 8.05
C ILE A 67 5.50 4.37 7.61
N PHE A 68 4.35 3.76 7.31
CA PHE A 68 3.15 4.48 6.94
C PHE A 68 2.64 5.38 8.08
N GLN A 69 2.72 4.91 9.33
CA GLN A 69 2.32 5.70 10.48
C GLN A 69 3.21 6.93 10.67
N ASP A 70 4.53 6.74 10.56
CA ASP A 70 5.55 7.80 10.68
C ASP A 70 5.47 8.89 9.60
N MET A 71 4.75 8.66 8.49
CA MET A 71 4.51 9.69 7.48
C MET A 71 3.66 10.86 8.01
N GLY A 72 2.77 10.61 8.97
CA GLY A 72 1.84 11.62 9.51
C GLY A 72 1.01 12.29 8.41
N GLU A 73 1.04 13.62 8.37
CA GLU A 73 0.31 14.44 7.38
C GLU A 73 0.87 14.33 5.95
N ARG A 74 2.05 13.73 5.76
CA ARG A 74 2.67 13.54 4.43
C ARG A 74 2.08 12.36 3.64
N ARG A 75 1.07 11.68 4.19
CA ARG A 75 0.38 10.57 3.52
C ARG A 75 -0.37 11.09 2.31
N ASP A 76 -0.11 10.48 1.16
CA ASP A 76 -0.79 10.73 -0.10
C ASP A 76 -1.58 9.49 -0.56
N LEU A 77 -2.38 9.63 -1.61
CA LEU A 77 -3.15 8.53 -2.21
C LEU A 77 -2.29 7.29 -2.54
N VAL A 78 -1.01 7.47 -2.88
CA VAL A 78 -0.09 6.35 -3.19
C VAL A 78 0.27 5.59 -1.92
N SER A 79 0.51 6.28 -0.80
CA SER A 79 0.78 5.67 0.50
C SER A 79 -0.43 4.84 0.99
N TRP A 80 -1.63 5.42 0.93
CA TRP A 80 -2.88 4.77 1.32
C TRP A 80 -3.18 3.55 0.45
N SER A 81 -3.14 3.71 -0.88
CA SER A 81 -3.40 2.60 -1.80
C SER A 81 -2.41 1.45 -1.65
N SER A 82 -1.14 1.76 -1.36
CA SER A 82 -0.10 0.76 -1.10
C SER A 82 -0.41 -0.02 0.18
N MET A 83 -0.82 0.65 1.25
CA MET A 83 -1.10 0.00 2.53
C MET A 83 -2.39 -0.84 2.50
N ILE A 84 -3.45 -0.32 1.88
CA ILE A 84 -4.70 -1.07 1.65
C ILE A 84 -4.41 -2.35 0.85
N SER A 85 -3.62 -2.23 -0.22
CA SER A 85 -3.19 -3.37 -1.03
C SER A 85 -2.36 -4.36 -0.20
N CYS A 86 -1.45 -3.88 0.65
CA CYS A 86 -0.65 -4.74 1.54
C CYS A 86 -1.54 -5.64 2.40
N PHE A 87 -2.52 -5.06 3.09
CA PHE A 87 -3.44 -5.80 3.94
C PHE A 87 -4.35 -6.74 3.14
N ALA A 88 -4.83 -6.31 1.97
CA ALA A 88 -5.65 -7.13 1.08
C ALA A 88 -4.91 -8.41 0.64
N HIS A 89 -3.66 -8.27 0.18
CA HIS A 89 -2.85 -9.42 -0.25
C HIS A 89 -2.42 -10.31 0.93
N SER A 90 -2.35 -9.75 2.14
CA SER A 90 -2.02 -10.50 3.36
C SER A 90 -3.23 -11.18 4.01
N GLY A 91 -4.42 -11.13 3.39
CA GLY A 91 -5.65 -11.71 3.92
C GLY A 91 -6.23 -10.96 5.14
N MET A 92 -5.73 -9.76 5.44
CA MET A 92 -6.12 -8.97 6.60
C MET A 92 -7.28 -8.02 6.26
N ALA A 93 -8.43 -8.59 5.90
CA ALA A 93 -9.57 -7.83 5.41
C ALA A 93 -10.02 -6.71 6.35
N SER A 94 -10.10 -6.97 7.66
CA SER A 94 -10.49 -5.96 8.65
C SER A 94 -9.54 -4.75 8.66
N ARG A 95 -8.23 -4.99 8.58
CA ARG A 95 -7.23 -3.91 8.51
C ARG A 95 -7.30 -3.15 7.20
N ALA A 96 -7.50 -3.84 6.07
CA ALA A 96 -7.67 -3.20 4.77
C ALA A 96 -8.88 -2.24 4.76
N VAL A 97 -10.01 -2.69 5.32
CA VAL A 97 -11.24 -1.90 5.45
C VAL A 97 -11.04 -0.72 6.40
N SER A 98 -10.44 -0.95 7.58
CA SER A 98 -10.15 0.13 8.52
C SER A 98 -9.27 1.20 7.88
N THR A 99 -8.19 0.80 7.21
CA THR A 99 -7.27 1.73 6.53
C THR A 99 -7.98 2.51 5.43
N PHE A 100 -8.93 1.90 4.73
CA PHE A 100 -9.74 2.58 3.72
C PHE A 100 -10.69 3.62 4.34
N ILE A 101 -11.29 3.31 5.49
CA ILE A 101 -12.12 4.28 6.23
C ILE A 101 -11.26 5.43 6.75
N ASP A 102 -10.09 5.14 7.33
CA ASP A 102 -9.16 6.15 7.81
C ASP A 102 -8.72 7.10 6.67
N MET A 103 -8.53 6.59 5.45
CA MET A 103 -8.23 7.40 4.26
C MET A 103 -9.35 8.40 3.96
N LEU A 104 -10.61 7.96 4.06
CA LEU A 104 -11.78 8.81 3.84
C LEU A 104 -11.93 9.89 4.92
N GLU A 105 -11.70 9.52 6.18
CA GLU A 105 -11.73 10.45 7.31
C GLU A 105 -10.60 11.46 7.24
N PHE A 106 -9.44 11.07 6.70
CA PHE A 106 -8.33 11.95 6.39
C PHE A 106 -8.64 12.92 5.23
N GLY A 107 -9.74 12.72 4.50
CA GLY A 107 -10.18 13.57 3.39
C GLY A 107 -9.58 13.20 2.03
N GLU A 108 -8.89 12.06 1.94
CA GLU A 108 -8.32 11.57 0.68
C GLU A 108 -9.36 10.83 -0.15
N SER A 109 -9.45 11.18 -1.44
CA SER A 109 -10.40 10.55 -2.34
C SER A 109 -9.87 9.20 -2.82
N PRO A 110 -10.57 8.09 -2.57
CA PRO A 110 -10.17 6.79 -3.10
C PRO A 110 -10.14 6.78 -4.63
N ASN A 111 -9.25 5.96 -5.19
CA ASN A 111 -9.26 5.61 -6.60
C ASN A 111 -9.77 4.17 -6.81
N GLN A 112 -9.96 3.79 -8.07
CA GLN A 112 -10.37 2.44 -8.48
C GLN A 112 -9.51 1.32 -7.87
N PHE A 113 -8.22 1.55 -7.64
CA PHE A 113 -7.31 0.55 -7.06
C PHE A 113 -7.58 0.33 -5.57
N CYS A 114 -7.85 1.40 -4.81
CA CYS A 114 -8.25 1.28 -3.41
C CYS A 114 -9.53 0.45 -3.27
N PHE A 115 -10.55 0.74 -4.09
CA PHE A 115 -11.80 -0.02 -4.07
C PHE A 115 -11.60 -1.49 -4.43
N ALA A 116 -10.88 -1.77 -5.52
CA ALA A 116 -10.59 -3.13 -5.95
C ALA A 116 -9.86 -3.92 -4.86
N ALA A 117 -8.88 -3.32 -4.19
CA ALA A 117 -8.13 -3.95 -3.11
C ALA A 117 -9.01 -4.28 -1.90
N VAL A 118 -9.90 -3.37 -1.46
CA VAL A 118 -10.79 -3.63 -0.33
C VAL A 118 -11.83 -4.71 -0.67
N ILE A 119 -12.41 -4.67 -1.88
CA ILE A 119 -13.34 -5.69 -2.36
C ILE A 119 -12.65 -7.05 -2.39
N GLN A 120 -11.44 -7.13 -2.96
CA GLN A 120 -10.64 -8.36 -2.99
C GLN A 120 -10.37 -8.88 -1.58
N ALA A 121 -10.00 -8.01 -0.65
CA ALA A 121 -9.75 -8.38 0.74
C ALA A 121 -11.01 -9.00 1.38
N CYS A 122 -12.18 -8.43 1.12
CA CYS A 122 -13.44 -8.93 1.65
C CYS A 122 -13.86 -10.27 1.00
N SER A 123 -13.65 -10.43 -0.31
CA SER A 123 -13.96 -11.67 -1.05
C SER A 123 -13.11 -12.86 -0.61
N ASN A 124 -11.85 -12.62 -0.21
CA ASN A 124 -10.94 -13.67 0.26
C ASN A 124 -11.11 -14.01 1.74
N SER A 125 -11.92 -13.24 2.47
CA SER A 125 -12.16 -13.46 3.89
C SER A 125 -13.52 -14.13 4.11
N GLU A 126 -13.67 -14.88 5.20
CA GLU A 126 -14.99 -15.35 5.66
C GLU A 126 -15.94 -14.19 6.04
N ASN A 127 -15.45 -12.94 6.01
CA ASN A 127 -16.19 -11.71 6.32
C ASN A 127 -16.93 -11.13 5.10
N ALA A 128 -17.70 -11.95 4.38
CA ALA A 128 -18.52 -11.53 3.25
C ALA A 128 -19.46 -10.34 3.57
N ARG A 129 -19.95 -10.26 4.83
CA ARG A 129 -20.79 -9.13 5.30
C ARG A 129 -20.07 -7.79 5.25
N THR A 130 -18.77 -7.75 5.55
CA THR A 130 -17.98 -6.52 5.52
C THR A 130 -17.81 -6.04 4.08
N GLY A 131 -17.64 -6.97 3.13
CA GLY A 131 -17.62 -6.68 1.70
C GLY A 131 -18.89 -6.01 1.22
N ILE A 132 -20.06 -6.48 1.66
CA ILE A 132 -21.36 -5.88 1.30
C ILE A 132 -21.50 -4.45 1.83
N VAL A 133 -21.06 -4.19 3.07
CA VAL A 133 -21.11 -2.84 3.66
C VAL A 133 -20.21 -1.88 2.90
N VAL A 134 -18.97 -2.29 2.61
CA VAL A 134 -18.06 -1.48 1.79
C VAL A 134 -18.65 -1.25 0.40
N PHE A 135 -19.18 -2.28 -0.25
CA PHE A 135 -19.78 -2.17 -1.58
C PHE A 135 -20.96 -1.19 -1.59
N GLY A 136 -21.85 -1.26 -0.59
CA GLY A 136 -22.92 -0.30 -0.40
C GLY A 136 -22.43 1.13 -0.17
N PHE A 137 -21.32 1.29 0.57
CA PHE A 137 -20.68 2.59 0.75
C PHE A 137 -20.12 3.14 -0.56
N VAL A 138 -19.43 2.32 -1.38
CA VAL A 138 -18.92 2.72 -2.72
C VAL A 138 -20.05 3.20 -3.65
N ILE A 139 -21.19 2.50 -3.62
CA ILE A 139 -22.37 2.91 -4.40
C ILE A 139 -22.91 4.25 -3.90
N LYS A 140 -23.00 4.43 -2.57
CA LYS A 140 -23.55 5.65 -1.95
C LYS A 140 -22.72 6.90 -2.24
N ILE A 141 -21.40 6.77 -2.36
CA ILE A 141 -20.51 7.89 -2.71
C ILE A 141 -20.46 8.20 -4.22
N GLY A 142 -21.29 7.53 -5.04
CA GLY A 142 -21.49 7.88 -6.45
C GLY A 142 -20.41 7.38 -7.42
N TYR A 143 -19.52 6.48 -6.99
CA TYR A 143 -18.43 6.00 -7.86
C TYR A 143 -18.91 5.06 -9.00
N PHE A 144 -20.16 4.62 -8.96
CA PHE A 144 -20.80 3.78 -9.98
C PHE A 144 -21.89 4.53 -10.79
N GLU A 145 -21.81 5.86 -10.92
CA GLU A 145 -22.52 6.51 -12.04
C GLU A 145 -21.70 6.34 -13.33
N SER A 146 -21.73 5.13 -13.89
CA SER A 146 -21.72 4.78 -15.33
C SER A 146 -21.18 3.36 -15.53
N ASP A 147 -22.06 2.52 -16.08
CA ASP A 147 -21.83 1.21 -16.72
C ASP A 147 -21.44 0.00 -15.85
N VAL A 148 -22.50 -0.59 -15.26
CA VAL A 148 -22.84 -2.02 -15.32
C VAL A 148 -21.71 -2.98 -15.77
N CYS A 149 -21.09 -3.65 -14.81
CA CYS A 149 -20.54 -4.99 -15.03
C CYS A 149 -21.44 -6.02 -14.33
N VAL A 150 -22.36 -6.62 -15.10
CA VAL A 150 -23.05 -7.86 -14.72
C VAL A 150 -22.02 -9.00 -14.76
N GLY A 151 -21.25 -9.16 -13.68
CA GLY A 151 -20.45 -10.35 -13.44
C GLY A 151 -21.30 -11.40 -12.72
N GLY A 152 -21.86 -12.33 -13.48
CA GLY A 152 -22.85 -13.29 -13.01
C GLY A 152 -22.36 -14.19 -11.86
N PHE A 153 -23.06 -14.11 -10.73
CA PHE A 153 -23.14 -15.22 -9.77
C PHE A 153 -24.11 -16.26 -10.34
N VAL A 154 -23.58 -17.20 -11.13
CA VAL A 154 -24.32 -18.44 -11.44
C VAL A 154 -24.29 -19.30 -10.18
N CYS A 155 -25.33 -19.21 -9.36
CA CYS A 155 -25.62 -20.21 -8.34
C CYS A 155 -26.09 -21.47 -9.08
N LYS A 156 -25.28 -22.54 -9.07
CA LYS A 156 -25.76 -23.88 -9.42
C LYS A 156 -26.58 -24.42 -8.25
N GLY A 157 -27.88 -24.57 -8.46
CA GLY A 157 -28.74 -25.54 -7.77
C GLY A 157 -28.97 -26.74 -8.67
#